data_AF-A0A6P8VYF2-F1
#
_entry.id   AF-A0A6P8VYF2-F1
#
_cell.length_a   1.000
_cell.length_b   1.000
_cell.length_c   1.000
_cell.angle_alpha   90.00
_cell.angle_beta   90.00
_cell.angle_gamma   90.00
#
_symmetry.space_group_name_H-M   'P 1'
#
loop_
_entity.id
_entity.type
_entity.pdbx_description
1 polymer ?
#
loop_
_entity_poly.entity_id
_entity_poly.type
_entity_poly.pdbx_seq_one_letter_code
_entity_poly.pdbx_strand_id
1 'polypeptide(L)'
;MFLDVQQRVECGVEDALYFVDRFPELLPYNGPDERDKLSEEFLDYQSMDIAMPEDPATFDIESFWGNLASMKNKVTGMSRFGRLSRIAKLVLVLPHSNADTERVFSVVGLNKTRKTVWLLMELYHPS
;
A
#
# COMPACT_ATOMS: atom_id res chain seq x y z
N MET A 1 10.02 9.61 -4.76
CA MET A 1 9.05 8.62 -4.23
C MET A 1 8.78 9.00 -2.79
N PHE A 2 7.51 9.18 -2.42
CA PHE A 2 7.11 9.71 -1.09
C PHE A 2 7.67 8.97 0.14
N LEU A 3 8.19 7.75 -0.04
CA LEU A 3 8.82 6.95 1.01
C LEU A 3 10.17 7.51 1.45
N ASP A 4 10.87 8.17 0.54
CA ASP A 4 12.05 8.94 0.86
C ASP A 4 11.62 10.21 1.59
N VAL A 5 11.84 10.21 2.90
CA VAL A 5 11.45 11.30 3.80
C VAL A 5 12.17 12.60 3.46
N GLN A 6 13.35 12.53 2.82
CA GLN A 6 14.09 13.72 2.40
C GLN A 6 13.43 14.39 1.19
N GLN A 7 12.88 13.59 0.26
CA GLN A 7 12.20 14.08 -0.94
C GLN A 7 10.69 14.23 -0.78
N ARG A 8 10.14 14.00 0.41
CA ARG A 8 8.69 14.00 0.66
C ARG A 8 7.96 15.26 0.21
N VAL A 9 8.61 16.41 0.30
CA VAL A 9 8.05 17.73 -0.09
C VAL A 9 7.99 17.93 -1.60
N GLU A 10 8.78 17.17 -2.35
CA GLU A 10 8.78 17.19 -3.82
C GLU A 10 7.83 16.14 -4.41
N CYS A 11 7.34 15.22 -3.59
CA CYS A 11 6.45 14.15 -4.02
C CYS A 11 4.99 14.59 -3.98
N GLY A 12 4.21 14.17 -4.97
CA GLY A 12 2.76 14.36 -4.99
C GLY A 12 2.01 13.18 -4.38
N VAL A 13 0.75 13.39 -4.00
CA VAL A 13 -0.15 12.32 -3.53
C VAL A 13 -0.36 11.25 -4.61
N GLU A 14 -0.13 11.61 -5.87
CA GLU A 14 -0.16 10.73 -7.04
C GLU A 14 0.79 9.54 -6.89
N ASP A 15 1.94 9.73 -6.23
CA ASP A 15 2.86 8.62 -5.93
C ASP A 15 2.20 7.57 -5.04
N ALA A 16 1.44 7.99 -4.03
CA ALA A 16 0.72 7.09 -3.14
C ALA A 16 -0.49 6.45 -3.86
N LEU A 17 -1.25 7.25 -4.61
CA LEU A 17 -2.40 6.78 -5.38
C LEU A 17 -2.01 5.75 -6.44
N TYR A 18 -0.85 5.90 -7.07
CA TYR A 18 -0.30 4.92 -8.00
C TYR A 18 -0.25 3.52 -7.39
N PHE A 19 0.15 3.38 -6.12
CA PHE A 19 0.18 2.08 -5.44
C PHE A 19 -1.22 1.57 -5.09
N VAL A 20 -2.16 2.45 -4.76
CA VAL A 20 -3.56 2.08 -4.51
C VAL A 20 -4.22 1.54 -5.78
N ASP A 21 -3.96 2.18 -6.92
CA ASP A 21 -4.43 1.73 -8.23
C ASP A 21 -3.76 0.41 -8.66
N ARG A 22 -2.47 0.25 -8.35
CA ARG A 22 -1.68 -0.94 -8.72
C ARG A 22 -2.00 -2.18 -7.88
N PHE A 23 -2.38 -2.00 -6.62
CA PHE A 23 -2.65 -3.09 -5.67
C PHE A 23 -4.03 -2.98 -4.99
N PRO A 24 -5.14 -3.00 -5.76
CA PRO A 24 -6.48 -2.74 -5.23
C PRO A 24 -6.94 -3.76 -4.20
N GLU A 25 -6.47 -5.01 -4.28
CA GLU A 25 -6.82 -6.07 -3.31
C GLU A 25 -6.12 -5.88 -1.95
N LEU A 26 -4.93 -5.28 -1.93
CA LEU A 26 -4.15 -5.06 -0.71
C LEU A 26 -4.41 -3.67 -0.10
N LEU A 27 -4.73 -2.71 -0.96
CA LEU A 27 -5.01 -1.31 -0.66
C LEU A 27 -6.40 -0.93 -1.19
N PRO A 28 -7.48 -1.30 -0.48
CA PRO A 28 -8.84 -0.99 -0.90
C PRO A 28 -9.21 0.49 -0.62
N TYR A 29 -8.37 1.43 -1.06
CA TYR A 29 -8.51 2.88 -0.86
C TYR A 29 -8.91 3.60 -2.16
N ASN A 30 -9.48 2.86 -3.13
CA ASN A 30 -9.87 3.40 -4.43
C ASN A 30 -11.18 4.20 -4.42
N GLY A 31 -11.94 4.13 -3.32
CA GLY A 31 -13.15 4.93 -3.16
C GLY A 31 -12.82 6.43 -3.03
N PRO A 32 -13.71 7.33 -3.49
CA PRO A 32 -13.49 8.78 -3.42
C PRO A 32 -13.19 9.25 -1.98
N ASP A 33 -14.01 8.84 -1.00
CA ASP A 33 -13.80 9.21 0.40
C ASP A 33 -12.46 8.71 0.98
N GLU A 34 -11.95 7.59 0.47
CA GLU A 34 -10.69 7.02 0.95
C GLU A 34 -9.48 7.72 0.31
N ARG A 35 -9.62 8.15 -0.95
CA ARG A 35 -8.63 8.99 -1.64
C ARG A 35 -8.54 10.38 -1.03
N ASP A 36 -9.67 10.96 -0.65
CA ASP A 36 -9.70 12.26 0.03
C ASP A 36 -8.97 12.18 1.38
N LYS A 37 -9.30 11.17 2.20
CA LYS A 37 -8.60 10.92 3.47
C LYS A 37 -7.12 10.61 3.27
N LEU A 38 -6.76 9.85 2.24
CA LEU A 38 -5.35 9.60 1.92
C LEU A 38 -4.62 10.89 1.56
N SER A 39 -5.28 11.79 0.83
CA SER A 39 -4.73 13.10 0.47
C SER A 39 -4.54 13.98 1.70
N GLU A 40 -5.49 13.98 2.63
CA GLU A 40 -5.35 14.65 3.93
C GLU A 40 -4.17 14.09 4.74
N GLU A 41 -4.06 12.76 4.85
CA GLU A 41 -2.94 12.08 5.51
C GLU A 41 -1.60 12.45 4.85
N PHE A 42 -1.56 12.56 3.52
CA PHE A 42 -0.36 12.92 2.76
C PHE A 42 0.06 14.37 3.00
N LEU A 43 -0.89 15.30 2.96
CA LEU A 43 -0.63 16.72 3.24
C LEU A 43 -0.13 16.93 4.68
N ASP A 44 -0.72 16.22 5.64
CA ASP A 44 -0.28 16.23 7.03
C ASP A 44 1.15 15.69 7.15
N TYR A 45 1.46 14.58 6.46
CA TYR A 45 2.82 14.02 6.41
C TYR A 45 3.85 14.99 5.83
N GLN A 46 3.54 15.68 4.73
CA GLN A 46 4.43 16.67 4.14
C GLN A 46 4.69 17.86 5.08
N SER A 47 3.66 18.24 5.84
CA SER A 47 3.70 19.36 6.77
C SER A 47 4.31 18.98 8.13
N MET A 48 4.59 17.71 8.39
CA MET A 48 5.25 17.29 9.62
C MET A 48 6.68 17.81 9.68
N ASP A 49 7.00 18.39 10.83
CA ASP A 49 8.38 18.69 11.21
C ASP A 49 9.06 17.37 11.57
N ILE A 50 9.93 16.91 10.67
CA ILE A 50 10.69 15.67 10.82
C ILE A 50 12.16 16.04 10.90
N ALA A 51 12.76 15.84 12.07
CA ALA A 51 14.18 16.00 12.26
C ALA A 51 14.92 14.94 11.43
N MET A 52 15.58 15.40 10.37
CA MET A 52 16.47 14.55 9.57
C MET A 52 17.82 14.41 10.28
N PRO A 53 18.37 13.19 10.36
CA PRO A 53 19.73 13.00 10.84
C PRO A 53 20.73 13.68 9.90
N GLU A 54 21.87 14.11 10.44
CA GLU A 54 22.94 14.73 9.65
C GLU A 54 23.52 13.77 8.61
N ASP A 55 23.52 12.46 8.90
CA ASP A 55 23.92 11.40 7.97
C ASP A 55 22.67 10.66 7.43
N PRO A 56 22.34 10.83 6.13
CA PRO A 56 21.26 10.11 5.45
C PRO A 56 21.35 8.58 5.58
N ALA A 57 22.56 8.01 5.64
CA ALA A 57 22.76 6.57 5.72
C ALA A 57 22.35 5.97 7.07
N THR A 58 22.22 6.81 8.10
CA THR A 58 21.76 6.41 9.44
C THR A 58 20.25 6.46 9.60
N PHE A 59 19.53 6.97 8.58
CA PHE A 59 18.08 7.09 8.65
C PHE A 59 17.40 5.73 8.46
N ASP A 60 16.84 5.22 9.55
CA ASP A 60 16.05 3.99 9.53
C ASP A 60 14.62 4.28 9.03
N ILE A 61 14.44 4.12 7.73
CA ILE A 61 13.17 4.28 7.03
C ILE A 61 12.10 3.30 7.55
N GLU A 62 12.47 2.07 7.91
CA GLU A 62 11.51 1.07 8.41
C GLU A 62 10.98 1.48 9.78
N SER A 63 11.87 1.86 10.69
CA SER A 63 11.47 2.38 12.01
C SER A 63 10.66 3.66 11.90
N PHE A 64 11.00 4.56 10.99
CA PHE A 64 10.24 5.78 10.76
C PHE A 64 8.79 5.49 10.36
N TRP A 65 8.58 4.66 9.33
CA TRP A 65 7.23 4.30 8.87
C TRP A 65 6.49 3.43 9.90
N GLY A 66 7.21 2.62 10.68
CA GLY A 66 6.67 1.89 11.83
C GLY A 66 6.13 2.82 12.93
N ASN A 67 6.88 3.88 13.23
CA ASN A 67 6.47 4.91 14.18
C ASN A 67 5.26 5.71 13.65
N LEU A 68 5.26 6.09 12.36
CA LEU A 68 4.12 6.76 11.73
C LEU A 68 2.84 5.92 11.79
N ALA A 69 2.94 4.61 11.52
CA ALA A 69 1.81 3.68 11.62
C ALA A 69 1.20 3.63 13.02
N SER A 70 2.04 3.83 14.04
CA SER A 70 1.66 3.76 15.45
C SER A 70 1.14 5.10 15.99
N MET A 71 1.30 6.20 15.24
CA MET A 71 0.78 7.50 15.65
C MET A 71 -0.73 7.50 15.66
N LYS A 72 -1.28 7.96 16.78
CA LYS A 72 -2.72 8.15 16.96
C LYS A 72 -3.04 9.63 16.99
N ASN A 73 -4.17 9.99 16.38
CA ASN A 73 -4.76 11.29 16.57
C ASN A 73 -5.13 11.44 18.06
N LYS A 74 -4.63 12.50 18.70
CA LYS A 74 -4.80 12.72 20.15
C LYS A 74 -6.25 12.93 20.57
N VAL A 75 -7.12 13.36 19.65
CA VAL A 75 -8.53 13.66 19.90
C VAL A 75 -9.40 12.42 19.67
N THR A 76 -9.20 11.72 18.56
CA THR A 76 -10.07 10.59 18.17
C THR A 76 -9.52 9.23 18.61
N GLY A 77 -8.24 9.14 18.99
CA GLY A 77 -7.55 7.89 19.31
C GLY A 77 -7.32 6.95 18.11
N MET A 78 -7.80 7.33 16.92
CA MET A 78 -7.63 6.58 15.69
C MET A 78 -6.22 6.77 15.12
N SER A 79 -5.78 5.84 14.27
CA SER A 79 -4.49 5.99 13.56
C SER A 79 -4.50 7.27 12.73
N ARG A 80 -3.46 8.10 12.89
CA ARG A 80 -3.31 9.38 12.17
C ARG A 80 -2.91 9.17 10.71
N PHE A 81 -2.12 8.13 10.44
CA PHE A 81 -1.58 7.82 9.12
C PHE A 81 -1.93 6.38 8.71
N GLY A 82 -3.17 5.96 8.94
CA GLY A 82 -3.57 4.56 8.81
C GLY A 82 -3.47 4.03 7.38
N ARG A 83 -3.79 4.86 6.39
CA ARG A 83 -3.72 4.48 4.96
C ARG A 83 -2.30 4.66 4.46
N LEU A 84 -1.72 5.83 4.71
CA LEU A 84 -0.38 6.17 4.21
C LEU A 84 0.68 5.19 4.72
N SER A 85 0.65 4.86 6.02
CA SER A 85 1.59 3.89 6.59
C SER A 85 1.39 2.46 6.07
N ARG A 86 0.17 2.09 5.67
CA ARG A 86 -0.10 0.79 5.07
C ARG A 86 0.41 0.70 3.63
N ILE A 87 0.29 1.78 2.86
CA ILE A 87 0.94 1.88 1.55
C ILE A 87 2.45 1.79 1.72
N ALA A 88 3.02 2.55 2.66
CA ALA A 88 4.46 2.55 2.91
C ALA A 88 5.00 1.17 3.30
N LYS A 89 4.34 0.49 4.25
CA LYS A 89 4.68 -0.89 4.61
C LYS A 89 4.62 -1.81 3.42
N LEU A 90 3.57 -1.72 2.60
CA LEU A 90 3.44 -2.57 1.41
C LEU A 90 4.63 -2.35 0.48
N VAL A 91 4.97 -1.09 0.15
CA VAL A 91 6.06 -0.79 -0.78
C VAL A 91 7.42 -1.16 -0.22
N LEU A 92 7.64 -0.99 1.09
CA LEU A 92 8.89 -1.40 1.75
C LEU A 92 9.07 -2.93 1.79
N VAL A 93 7.97 -3.70 1.86
CA VAL A 93 8.04 -5.18 1.80
C VAL A 93 7.98 -5.73 0.39
N LEU A 94 7.65 -4.91 -0.62
CA LEU A 94 7.77 -5.33 -2.01
C LEU A 94 9.26 -5.49 -2.30
N PRO A 95 9.76 -6.73 -2.55
CA PRO A 95 11.13 -6.89 -2.98
C PRO A 95 11.28 -6.05 -4.25
N HIS A 96 12.31 -5.22 -4.35
CA HIS A 96 12.65 -4.45 -5.56
C HIS A 96 12.94 -5.34 -6.81
N SER A 97 12.59 -6.62 -6.78
CA SER A 97 12.90 -7.65 -7.76
C SER A 97 11.90 -7.64 -8.92
N ASN A 98 12.31 -7.00 -10.01
CA ASN A 98 11.82 -7.19 -11.38
C ASN A 98 11.97 -8.65 -11.91
N ALA A 99 11.82 -9.71 -11.09
CA ALA A 99 12.02 -11.09 -11.58
C ALA A 99 11.31 -12.21 -10.81
N ASP A 100 10.98 -12.07 -9.52
CA ASP A 100 10.51 -13.23 -8.72
C ASP A 100 9.08 -13.12 -8.16
N THR A 101 8.41 -11.97 -8.32
CA THR A 101 7.10 -11.75 -7.69
C THR A 101 5.93 -12.41 -8.43
N GLU A 102 6.07 -12.82 -9.70
CA GLU A 102 4.99 -13.51 -10.42
C GLU A 102 4.69 -14.91 -9.85
N ARG A 103 5.65 -15.54 -9.15
CA ARG A 103 5.48 -16.92 -8.65
C ARG A 103 4.61 -17.00 -7.39
N VAL A 104 4.68 -16.01 -6.50
CA VAL A 104 3.95 -16.02 -5.22
C VAL A 104 2.46 -15.69 -5.42
N PHE A 105 2.12 -14.80 -6.36
CA PHE A 105 0.72 -14.51 -6.68
C PHE A 105 0.05 -15.63 -7.50
N SER A 106 0.81 -16.37 -8.31
CA SER A 106 0.27 -17.52 -9.05
C SER A 106 -0.14 -18.69 -8.14
N VAL A 107 0.45 -18.83 -6.95
CA VAL A 107 0.09 -19.89 -5.99
C VAL A 107 -1.24 -19.58 -5.27
N VAL A 108 -1.54 -18.30 -5.03
CA VAL A 108 -2.77 -17.89 -4.31
C VAL A 108 -3.97 -17.77 -5.25
N GLY A 109 -3.76 -17.45 -6.53
CA GLY A 109 -4.82 -17.34 -7.55
C GLY A 109 -5.43 -18.67 -8.04
N LEU A 110 -4.83 -19.82 -7.72
CA LEU A 110 -5.21 -21.11 -8.33
C LEU A 110 -6.37 -21.85 -7.65
N ASN A 111 -7.02 -21.27 -6.63
CA ASN A 111 -8.12 -21.95 -5.91
C ASN A 111 -9.53 -21.41 -6.18
N LYS A 112 -9.69 -20.34 -6.97
CA LYS A 112 -11.03 -19.82 -7.34
C LYS A 112 -11.57 -20.34 -8.69
N THR A 113 -10.78 -21.01 -9.51
CA THR A 113 -11.20 -21.39 -10.89
C THR A 113 -11.28 -22.90 -11.13
N ARG A 114 -11.63 -23.70 -10.11
CA ARG A 114 -11.85 -25.16 -10.27
C ARG A 114 -13.25 -25.66 -9.92
N LYS A 115 -14.25 -24.79 -9.77
CA LYS A 115 -15.63 -25.24 -9.47
C LYS A 115 -16.70 -24.97 -10.54
N THR A 116 -16.40 -24.29 -11.65
CA THR A 116 -17.44 -23.95 -12.65
C THR A 116 -17.31 -24.68 -13.99
N VAL A 117 -16.16 -25.29 -14.30
CA VAL A 117 -15.96 -25.97 -15.60
C VAL A 117 -16.49 -27.42 -15.59
N TRP A 118 -16.57 -28.07 -14.42
CA TRP A 118 -17.00 -29.48 -14.33
C TRP A 118 -18.51 -29.68 -14.46
N LEU A 119 -19.34 -28.71 -14.10
CA LEU A 119 -20.80 -28.83 -14.18
C LEU A 119 -21.37 -28.58 -15.59
N LEU A 120 -20.58 -28.01 -16.50
CA LEU A 120 -21.01 -27.77 -17.89
C LEU A 120 -20.64 -28.89 -18.86
N MET A 121 -19.73 -29.81 -18.50
CA MET A 121 -19.39 -30.96 -19.35
C MET A 121 -20.29 -32.18 -19.09
N GLU A 122 -20.95 -32.29 -17.92
CA GLU A 122 -21.86 -33.40 -17.61
C GLU A 122 -23.30 -33.21 -18.13
N LEU A 123 -23.65 -32.02 -18.66
CA LEU A 123 -24.97 -31.74 -19.22
C LEU A 123 -25.01 -31.66 -20.75
N TYR A 124 -23.91 -31.99 -21.45
CA TYR A 124 -23.86 -31.99 -22.91
C TYR A 124 -23.58 -33.39 -23.48
N HIS A 125 -24.50 -34.31 -23.24
CA HIS A 125 -24.70 -35.47 -24.13
C HIS A 125 -26.21 -35.68 -24.33
N PRO A 126 -26.79 -35.15 -25.43
CA PRO A 126 -28.04 -35.64 -25.96
C PRO A 126 -27.76 -36.74 -26.99
N SER A 127 -28.54 -37.82 -26.88
CA SER A 127 -28.70 -38.97 -27.81
C SER A 127 -27.81 -40.18 -27.54
#